data_AF-A0A317I9L1-F1
#
_entry.id   AF-A0A317I9L1-F1
#
_cell.length_a   1.000
_cell.length_b   1.000
_cell.length_c   1.000
_cell.angle_alpha   90.00
_cell.angle_beta   90.00
_cell.angle_gamma   90.00
#
_symmetry.space_group_name_H-M   'P 1'
#
loop_
_entity.id
_entity.type
_entity.pdbx_description
1 polymer ?
#
loop_
_entity_poly.entity_id
_entity_poly.type
_entity_poly.pdbx_seq_one_letter_code
_entity_poly.pdbx_strand_id
1 'polypeptide(L)'
;MIISGRTTRTRKGASLALVAVCAAAIVFMIVGSFQLAMLFSGGQDARNTMDAGALNVSKRAIELRETPTPDFADCADSSGLVGLTNINRVWGKAMLETANNVSMQNEGLSTGAAQDNVALSFQDAQLINDNLYGRLQDARSMANYFEDISSTRLVGTSRSASTMVAAVQDAWQTARIDRGAESNLNFSNSQFPTDANVSVSSIAIGKDNYLTGYTPFTVGDKQFYFVSFKVNEMPHLVAESYFQQNRTDKTPVGGVTNALPNAFAVHGITNDSGTFVASAFAAANPQHTYTLAIPHAFVTIRFANTAKWYVNGNKVNETTYGMAPETQWGVKQFPLECGGKLNGYASLGNEYGGQISLLQAIRSMQGDTTPAFTRIVQRLQEVDPTFNEGRLEGLLSKQKIVPAAPSYVIYPLYTGATASYPDLTMEIAPSGSQKSAWLMPLNRPEGLSSAIVNQQGSKDDPNTDWQMISGGKCRPGEHYTLMTGNLNWQPGTGYQQNLGELSVNHITQCFFSAADAN
;
A
#
# COMPACT_ATOMS: atom_id res chain seq x y z
N MET A 1 -35.68 -33.73 -112.19
CA MET A 1 -36.25 -32.39 -111.94
C MET A 1 -36.42 -32.27 -110.43
N ILE A 2 -35.58 -31.42 -109.82
CA ILE A 2 -35.52 -31.19 -108.37
C ILE A 2 -36.65 -30.23 -108.00
N ILE A 3 -37.46 -30.55 -107.00
CA ILE A 3 -38.26 -29.54 -106.28
C ILE A 3 -37.97 -29.68 -104.78
N SER A 4 -37.55 -28.55 -104.22
CA SER A 4 -36.97 -28.32 -102.91
C SER A 4 -37.89 -27.43 -102.07
N GLY A 5 -37.89 -27.65 -100.75
CA GLY A 5 -38.25 -26.67 -99.72
C GLY A 5 -39.73 -26.64 -99.34
N ARG A 6 -40.12 -26.47 -98.07
CA ARG A 6 -39.40 -26.00 -96.88
C ARG A 6 -40.25 -26.35 -95.65
N THR A 7 -39.69 -27.04 -94.65
CA THR A 7 -40.34 -27.29 -93.36
C THR A 7 -40.21 -26.05 -92.48
N THR A 8 -41.29 -25.33 -92.24
CA THR A 8 -41.35 -24.18 -91.32
C THR A 8 -41.36 -24.69 -89.86
N ARG A 9 -40.19 -25.04 -89.33
CA ARG A 9 -40.01 -25.34 -87.90
C ARG A 9 -39.96 -24.04 -87.08
N THR A 10 -40.71 -24.04 -85.99
CA THR A 10 -41.10 -22.93 -85.11
C THR A 10 -39.93 -22.19 -84.45
N ARG A 11 -39.61 -20.98 -84.95
CA ARG A 11 -38.68 -20.03 -84.28
C ARG A 11 -39.19 -19.46 -82.94
N LYS A 12 -40.47 -19.66 -82.58
CA LYS A 12 -41.06 -19.18 -81.31
C LYS A 12 -40.73 -20.04 -80.09
N GLY A 13 -40.46 -21.34 -80.25
CA GLY A 13 -40.16 -22.24 -79.11
C GLY A 13 -38.73 -22.15 -78.59
N ALA A 14 -37.75 -21.96 -79.48
CA ALA A 14 -36.34 -21.82 -79.11
C ALA A 14 -36.04 -20.49 -78.40
N SER A 15 -36.74 -19.41 -78.77
CA SER A 15 -36.67 -18.12 -78.07
C SER A 15 -37.26 -18.19 -76.67
N LEU A 16 -38.37 -18.91 -76.47
CA LEU A 16 -39.01 -19.04 -75.16
C LEU A 16 -38.17 -19.90 -74.20
N ALA A 17 -37.54 -20.96 -74.71
CA ALA A 17 -36.63 -21.80 -73.93
C ALA A 17 -35.36 -21.04 -73.50
N LEU A 18 -34.78 -20.22 -74.40
CA LEU A 18 -33.62 -19.38 -74.06
C LEU A 18 -33.97 -18.34 -73.00
N VAL A 19 -35.12 -17.67 -73.12
CA VAL A 19 -35.60 -16.70 -72.13
C VAL A 19 -35.87 -17.37 -70.78
N ALA A 20 -36.45 -18.56 -70.76
CA ALA A 20 -36.69 -19.32 -69.53
C ALA A 20 -35.38 -19.75 -68.85
N VAL A 21 -34.37 -20.18 -69.61
CA VAL A 21 -33.04 -20.54 -69.08
C VAL A 21 -32.29 -19.32 -68.56
N CYS A 22 -32.34 -18.19 -69.28
CA CYS A 22 -31.75 -16.93 -68.81
C CYS A 22 -32.47 -16.41 -67.55
N ALA A 23 -33.80 -16.48 -67.49
CA ALA A 23 -34.57 -16.11 -66.31
C ALA A 23 -34.23 -17.01 -65.11
N ALA A 24 -34.13 -18.33 -65.31
CA ALA A 24 -33.70 -19.26 -64.27
C ALA A 24 -32.27 -18.97 -63.80
N ALA A 25 -31.34 -18.69 -64.72
CA ALA A 25 -29.95 -18.33 -64.39
C ALA A 25 -29.89 -17.01 -63.58
N ILE A 26 -30.70 -16.01 -63.92
CA ILE A 26 -30.81 -14.77 -63.15
C ILE A 26 -31.38 -15.04 -61.76
N VAL A 27 -32.43 -15.85 -61.62
CA VAL A 27 -32.98 -16.25 -60.32
C VAL A 27 -31.93 -16.98 -59.47
N PHE A 28 -31.17 -17.92 -60.06
CA PHE A 28 -30.06 -18.58 -59.37
C PHE A 28 -28.96 -17.60 -58.93
N MET A 29 -28.60 -16.62 -59.77
CA MET A 29 -27.62 -15.58 -59.40
C MET A 29 -28.15 -14.66 -58.30
N ILE A 30 -29.43 -14.28 -58.32
CA ILE A 30 -30.05 -13.46 -57.27
C ILE A 30 -30.08 -14.23 -55.95
N VAL A 31 -30.53 -15.49 -55.95
CA VAL A 31 -30.57 -16.34 -54.75
C VAL A 31 -29.15 -16.58 -54.22
N GLY A 32 -28.17 -16.87 -55.09
CA GLY A 32 -26.78 -17.03 -54.70
C GLY A 32 -26.16 -15.77 -54.11
N SER A 33 -26.43 -14.61 -54.72
CA SER A 33 -25.96 -13.30 -54.22
C SER A 33 -26.61 -12.93 -52.88
N PHE A 34 -27.89 -13.26 -52.70
CA PHE A 34 -28.61 -13.05 -51.45
C PHE A 34 -28.08 -13.92 -50.31
N GLN A 35 -27.80 -15.20 -50.59
CA GLN A 35 -27.19 -16.11 -49.62
C GLN A 35 -25.77 -15.66 -49.23
N LEU A 36 -24.97 -15.18 -50.19
CA LEU A 36 -23.66 -14.57 -49.93
C LEU A 36 -23.77 -13.28 -49.09
N ALA A 37 -24.72 -12.40 -49.40
CA ALA A 37 -24.95 -11.18 -48.65
C ALA A 37 -25.37 -11.46 -47.20
N MET A 38 -26.24 -12.45 -46.98
CA MET A 38 -26.61 -12.91 -45.63
C MET A 38 -25.41 -13.48 -44.86
N LEU A 39 -24.56 -14.27 -45.49
CA LEU A 39 -23.36 -14.82 -44.86
C LEU A 39 -22.33 -13.75 -44.48
N PHE A 40 -22.11 -12.75 -45.35
CA PHE A 40 -21.18 -11.65 -45.05
C PHE A 40 -21.72 -10.68 -44.00
N SER A 41 -23.02 -10.36 -44.03
CA SER A 41 -23.67 -9.57 -42.98
C SER A 41 -23.60 -10.30 -41.63
N GLY A 42 -23.96 -11.59 -41.60
CA GLY A 42 -23.89 -12.43 -40.42
C GLY A 42 -22.48 -12.53 -39.83
N GLY A 43 -21.46 -12.67 -40.68
CA GLY A 43 -20.07 -12.70 -40.23
C GLY A 43 -19.60 -11.38 -39.60
N GLN A 44 -20.06 -10.23 -40.11
CA GLN A 44 -19.76 -8.93 -39.53
C GLN A 44 -20.50 -8.72 -38.19
N ASP A 45 -21.76 -9.11 -38.11
CA ASP A 45 -22.56 -9.06 -36.88
C ASP A 45 -21.99 -9.98 -35.80
N ALA A 46 -21.53 -11.17 -36.18
CA ALA A 46 -20.84 -12.10 -35.28
C ALA A 46 -19.56 -11.48 -34.70
N ARG A 47 -18.71 -10.85 -35.53
CA ARG A 47 -17.49 -10.16 -35.09
C ARG A 47 -17.78 -8.98 -34.18
N ASN A 48 -18.72 -8.11 -34.55
CA ASN A 48 -19.11 -6.97 -33.73
C ASN A 48 -19.70 -7.40 -32.37
N THR A 49 -20.44 -8.50 -32.34
CA THR A 49 -20.97 -9.10 -31.11
C THR A 49 -19.86 -9.70 -30.26
N MET A 50 -18.91 -10.38 -30.90
CA MET A 50 -17.72 -10.94 -30.27
C MET A 50 -16.88 -9.87 -29.58
N ASP A 51 -16.57 -8.80 -30.30
CA ASP A 51 -15.80 -7.66 -29.80
C ASP A 51 -16.49 -6.98 -28.62
N ALA A 52 -17.80 -6.74 -28.72
CA ALA A 52 -18.58 -6.16 -27.63
C ALA A 52 -18.60 -7.06 -26.39
N GLY A 53 -18.72 -8.37 -26.59
CA GLY A 53 -18.68 -9.35 -25.51
C GLY A 53 -17.30 -9.42 -24.84
N ALA A 54 -16.21 -9.46 -25.61
CA ALA A 54 -14.85 -9.46 -25.06
C ALA A 54 -14.53 -8.17 -24.28
N LEU A 55 -14.98 -7.03 -24.79
CA LEU A 55 -14.89 -5.77 -24.07
C LEU A 55 -15.70 -5.79 -22.76
N ASN A 56 -16.87 -6.43 -22.75
CA ASN A 56 -17.65 -6.59 -21.53
C ASN A 56 -16.93 -7.47 -20.51
N VAL A 57 -16.34 -8.60 -20.93
CA VAL A 57 -15.52 -9.45 -20.06
C VAL A 57 -14.41 -8.63 -19.39
N SER A 58 -13.68 -7.82 -20.15
CA SER A 58 -12.58 -7.01 -19.59
C SER A 58 -13.06 -5.91 -18.63
N LYS A 59 -14.23 -5.31 -18.88
CA LYS A 59 -14.85 -4.34 -17.96
C LYS A 59 -15.31 -5.00 -16.67
N ARG A 60 -15.95 -6.16 -16.78
CA ARG A 60 -16.51 -6.93 -15.66
C ARG A 60 -15.43 -7.67 -14.86
N ALA A 61 -14.30 -8.04 -15.46
CA ALA A 61 -13.19 -8.67 -14.76
C ALA A 61 -12.65 -7.80 -13.59
N ILE A 62 -12.79 -6.47 -13.68
CA ILE A 62 -12.42 -5.52 -12.62
C ILE A 62 -13.40 -5.59 -11.44
N GLU A 63 -14.61 -6.10 -11.65
CA GLU A 63 -15.62 -6.32 -10.61
C GLU A 63 -15.37 -7.61 -9.82
N LEU A 64 -14.49 -8.51 -10.30
CA LEU A 64 -14.05 -9.65 -9.52
C LEU A 64 -13.13 -9.18 -8.40
N ARG A 65 -13.52 -9.53 -7.17
CA ARG A 65 -12.85 -9.09 -5.95
C ARG A 65 -12.80 -10.23 -4.93
N GLU A 66 -11.88 -10.10 -4.00
CA GLU A 66 -11.62 -11.01 -2.88
C GLU A 66 -11.64 -10.24 -1.57
N THR A 67 -11.94 -10.95 -0.46
CA THR A 67 -11.85 -10.36 0.87
C THR A 67 -10.37 -10.25 1.28
N PRO A 68 -9.87 -9.06 1.64
CA PRO A 68 -8.49 -8.92 2.10
C PRO A 68 -8.27 -9.64 3.44
N THR A 69 -7.02 -9.98 3.74
CA THR A 69 -6.64 -10.32 5.12
C THR A 69 -6.81 -9.09 6.02
N PRO A 70 -6.96 -9.24 7.34
CA PRO A 70 -7.17 -8.12 8.25
C PRO A 70 -6.13 -6.99 8.11
N ASP A 71 -4.86 -7.34 7.87
CA ASP A 71 -3.78 -6.36 7.74
C ASP A 71 -3.84 -5.57 6.43
N PHE A 72 -4.51 -6.08 5.40
CA PHE A 72 -4.71 -5.39 4.11
C PHE A 72 -6.12 -4.81 3.93
N ALA A 73 -6.93 -4.79 4.99
CA ALA A 73 -8.27 -4.18 4.96
C ALA A 73 -8.22 -2.69 4.58
N ASP A 74 -7.10 -2.01 4.85
CA ASP A 74 -6.84 -0.61 4.52
C ASP A 74 -6.47 -0.37 3.04
N CYS A 75 -6.17 -1.44 2.30
CA CYS A 75 -5.96 -1.41 0.86
C CYS A 75 -7.24 -1.67 0.06
N ALA A 76 -8.34 -2.00 0.74
CA ALA A 76 -9.62 -2.31 0.14
C ALA A 76 -10.28 -1.11 -0.55
N ASP A 77 -11.25 -1.41 -1.41
CA ASP A 77 -12.12 -0.42 -2.00
C ASP A 77 -13.24 0.00 -1.03
N SER A 78 -14.16 0.85 -1.48
CA SER A 78 -15.30 1.32 -0.68
C SER A 78 -16.27 0.22 -0.24
N SER A 79 -16.18 -0.98 -0.83
CA SER A 79 -16.96 -2.16 -0.46
C SER A 79 -16.19 -3.10 0.47
N GLY A 80 -14.97 -2.75 0.87
CA GLY A 80 -14.13 -3.58 1.74
C GLY A 80 -13.49 -4.77 1.01
N LEU A 81 -13.36 -4.72 -0.32
CA LEU A 81 -12.81 -5.82 -1.11
C LEU A 81 -11.56 -5.40 -1.92
N VAL A 82 -10.78 -6.38 -2.37
CA VAL A 82 -9.60 -6.20 -3.23
C VAL A 82 -9.81 -6.87 -4.58
N GLY A 83 -9.61 -6.13 -5.67
CA GLY A 83 -9.63 -6.62 -7.04
C GLY A 83 -8.51 -6.02 -7.89
N LEU A 84 -8.62 -6.11 -9.21
CA LEU A 84 -7.63 -5.56 -10.14
C LEU A 84 -7.39 -4.06 -9.94
N THR A 85 -8.40 -3.31 -9.50
CA THR A 85 -8.29 -1.87 -9.23
C THR A 85 -7.23 -1.55 -8.18
N ASN A 86 -7.22 -2.25 -7.05
CA ASN A 86 -6.45 -1.91 -5.87
C ASN A 86 -5.37 -2.94 -5.49
N ILE A 87 -5.19 -4.02 -6.26
CA ILE A 87 -4.16 -5.03 -5.96
C ILE A 87 -2.74 -4.45 -5.90
N ASN A 88 -2.42 -3.46 -6.73
CA ASN A 88 -1.10 -2.83 -6.68
C ASN A 88 -0.85 -2.10 -5.35
N ARG A 89 -1.90 -1.68 -4.62
CA ARG A 89 -1.76 -1.12 -3.27
C ARG A 89 -1.33 -2.18 -2.26
N VAL A 90 -1.89 -3.39 -2.36
CA VAL A 90 -1.52 -4.54 -1.51
C VAL A 90 -0.03 -4.84 -1.69
N TRP A 91 0.42 -5.01 -2.94
CA TRP A 91 1.84 -5.22 -3.22
C TRP A 91 2.72 -4.03 -2.82
N GLY A 92 2.23 -2.81 -2.98
CA GLY A 92 2.94 -1.59 -2.59
C GLY A 92 3.15 -1.47 -1.09
N LYS A 93 2.11 -1.77 -0.29
CA LYS A 93 2.19 -1.78 1.17
C LYS A 93 3.18 -2.86 1.65
N ALA A 94 3.06 -4.09 1.17
CA ALA A 94 3.99 -5.18 1.51
C ALA A 94 5.45 -4.84 1.14
N MET A 95 5.65 -4.15 0.02
CA MET A 95 6.96 -3.67 -0.42
C MET A 95 7.53 -2.63 0.54
N LEU A 96 6.74 -1.63 0.98
CA LEU A 96 7.20 -0.63 1.95
C LEU A 96 7.56 -1.26 3.29
N GLU A 97 6.72 -2.17 3.80
CA GLU A 97 6.99 -2.89 5.05
C GLU A 97 8.29 -3.73 4.95
N THR A 98 8.53 -4.35 3.79
CA THR A 98 9.79 -5.05 3.51
C THR A 98 10.98 -4.10 3.47
N ALA A 99 10.85 -2.96 2.78
CA ALA A 99 11.89 -1.93 2.72
C ALA A 99 12.26 -1.42 4.12
N ASN A 100 11.26 -1.27 5.00
CA ASN A 100 11.47 -0.86 6.39
C ASN A 100 12.32 -1.88 7.14
N ASN A 101 12.03 -3.18 7.01
CA ASN A 101 12.86 -4.23 7.61
C ASN A 101 14.27 -4.29 7.02
N VAL A 102 14.45 -4.08 5.71
CA VAL A 102 15.80 -4.02 5.11
C VAL A 102 16.59 -2.85 5.68
N SER A 103 15.99 -1.67 5.84
CA SER A 103 16.62 -0.53 6.53
C SER A 103 17.04 -0.91 7.96
N MET A 104 16.15 -1.57 8.71
CA MET A 104 16.45 -2.04 10.05
C MET A 104 17.60 -3.05 10.08
N GLN A 105 17.67 -3.97 9.11
CA GLN A 105 18.76 -4.94 9.00
C GLN A 105 20.09 -4.23 8.74
N ASN A 106 20.10 -3.26 7.84
CA ASN A 106 21.31 -2.50 7.49
C ASN A 106 21.80 -1.61 8.65
N GLU A 107 20.89 -1.13 9.50
CA GLU A 107 21.22 -0.40 10.73
C GLU A 107 21.55 -1.32 11.93
N GLY A 108 21.41 -2.65 11.79
CA GLY A 108 21.58 -3.59 12.91
C GLY A 108 20.47 -3.53 13.97
N LEU A 109 19.30 -3.00 13.61
CA LEU A 109 18.13 -2.83 14.48
C LEU A 109 16.99 -3.83 14.20
N SER A 110 17.11 -4.68 13.17
CA SER A 110 16.09 -5.69 12.87
C SER A 110 16.06 -6.79 13.94
N THR A 111 14.85 -7.19 14.34
CA THR A 111 14.61 -8.29 15.29
C THR A 111 13.97 -9.48 14.57
N GLY A 112 13.87 -10.62 15.26
CA GLY A 112 13.10 -11.77 14.74
C GLY A 112 11.64 -11.42 14.45
N ALA A 113 11.01 -10.63 15.33
CA ALA A 113 9.62 -10.16 15.12
C ALA A 113 9.47 -9.28 13.86
N ALA A 114 10.45 -8.42 13.56
CA ALA A 114 10.45 -7.62 12.33
C ALA A 114 10.54 -8.49 11.07
N GLN A 115 11.34 -9.55 11.11
CA GLN A 115 11.49 -10.50 10.02
C GLN A 115 10.22 -11.33 9.82
N ASP A 116 9.61 -11.81 10.92
CA ASP A 116 8.37 -12.58 10.89
C ASP A 116 7.21 -11.74 10.36
N ASN A 117 7.07 -10.48 10.80
CA ASN A 117 6.03 -9.57 10.33
C ASN A 117 6.11 -9.33 8.81
N VAL A 118 7.31 -9.08 8.27
CA VAL A 118 7.49 -8.90 6.83
C VAL A 118 7.24 -10.18 6.04
N ALA A 119 7.63 -11.34 6.59
CA ALA A 119 7.32 -12.62 5.97
C ALA A 119 5.80 -12.85 5.90
N LEU A 120 5.07 -12.54 6.96
CA LEU A 120 3.59 -12.61 7.00
C LEU A 120 2.95 -11.63 6.03
N SER A 121 3.39 -10.36 6.01
CA SER A 121 2.90 -9.36 5.08
C SER A 121 3.02 -9.80 3.61
N PHE A 122 4.18 -10.35 3.24
CA PHE A 122 4.40 -10.89 1.89
C PHE A 122 3.49 -12.09 1.59
N GLN A 123 3.32 -13.01 2.56
CA GLN A 123 2.45 -14.18 2.41
C GLN A 123 0.98 -13.78 2.26
N ASP A 124 0.52 -12.81 3.03
CA ASP A 124 -0.84 -12.29 2.96
C ASP A 124 -1.11 -11.60 1.62
N ALA A 125 -0.17 -10.79 1.12
CA ALA A 125 -0.25 -10.21 -0.21
C ALA A 125 -0.32 -11.28 -1.31
N GLN A 126 0.51 -12.32 -1.21
CA GLN A 126 0.49 -13.45 -2.14
C GLN A 126 -0.83 -14.24 -2.07
N LEU A 127 -1.40 -14.43 -0.87
CA LEU A 127 -2.68 -15.12 -0.70
C LEU A 127 -3.83 -14.36 -1.37
N ILE A 128 -3.91 -13.04 -1.15
CA ILE A 128 -4.90 -12.19 -1.82
C ILE A 128 -4.72 -12.27 -3.34
N ASN A 129 -3.47 -12.20 -3.81
CA ASN A 129 -3.13 -12.34 -5.22
C ASN A 129 -3.58 -13.68 -5.81
N ASP A 130 -3.27 -14.81 -5.15
CA ASP A 130 -3.58 -16.15 -5.63
C ASP A 130 -5.08 -16.41 -5.70
N ASN A 131 -5.82 -15.94 -4.69
CA ASN A 131 -7.28 -16.03 -4.69
C ASN A 131 -7.90 -15.21 -5.82
N LEU A 132 -7.42 -13.97 -6.03
CA LEU A 132 -7.87 -13.14 -7.14
C LEU A 132 -7.49 -13.74 -8.50
N TYR A 133 -6.30 -14.33 -8.62
CA TYR A 133 -5.87 -15.05 -9.82
C TYR A 133 -6.83 -16.20 -10.15
N GLY A 134 -7.19 -17.02 -9.17
CA GLY A 134 -8.15 -18.11 -9.34
C GLY A 134 -9.52 -17.63 -9.83
N ARG A 135 -10.02 -16.50 -9.31
CA ARG A 135 -11.27 -15.88 -9.78
C ARG A 135 -11.18 -15.38 -11.22
N LEU A 136 -10.05 -14.76 -11.60
CA LEU A 136 -9.84 -14.26 -12.96
C LEU A 136 -9.63 -15.37 -14.00
N GLN A 137 -9.37 -16.60 -13.54
CA GLN A 137 -9.29 -17.80 -14.39
C GLN A 137 -10.60 -18.60 -14.46
N ASP A 138 -11.63 -18.24 -13.68
CA ASP A 138 -12.90 -18.95 -13.70
C ASP A 138 -13.63 -18.76 -15.04
N ALA A 139 -13.52 -19.76 -15.90
CA ALA A 139 -14.12 -19.78 -17.22
C ALA A 139 -15.64 -19.60 -17.18
N ARG A 140 -16.31 -20.02 -16.10
CA ARG A 140 -17.76 -19.87 -15.97
C ARG A 140 -18.15 -18.42 -15.74
N SER A 141 -17.50 -17.74 -14.80
CA SER A 141 -17.70 -16.31 -14.57
C SER A 141 -17.43 -15.49 -15.83
N MET A 142 -16.32 -15.77 -16.52
CA MET A 142 -15.96 -15.06 -17.75
C MET A 142 -16.95 -15.33 -18.89
N ALA A 143 -17.42 -16.57 -19.05
CA ALA A 143 -18.45 -16.92 -20.02
C ALA A 143 -19.77 -16.18 -19.74
N ASN A 144 -20.20 -16.11 -18.48
CA ASN A 144 -21.40 -15.36 -18.11
C ASN A 144 -21.26 -13.87 -18.46
N TYR A 145 -20.11 -13.25 -18.17
CA TYR A 145 -19.86 -11.86 -18.55
C TYR A 145 -19.86 -11.66 -20.07
N PHE A 146 -19.38 -12.64 -20.84
CA PHE A 146 -19.49 -12.58 -22.29
C PHE A 146 -20.95 -12.63 -22.75
N GLU A 147 -21.73 -13.55 -22.18
CA GLU A 147 -23.12 -13.84 -22.56
C GLU A 147 -24.11 -12.74 -22.14
N ASP A 148 -23.80 -11.96 -21.11
CA ASP A 148 -24.57 -10.76 -20.68
C ASP A 148 -24.81 -9.77 -21.84
N ILE A 149 -23.88 -9.67 -22.79
CA ILE A 149 -23.97 -8.78 -23.95
C ILE A 149 -24.19 -9.56 -25.23
N SER A 150 -23.44 -10.65 -25.42
CA SER A 150 -23.44 -11.36 -26.69
C SER A 150 -24.75 -12.10 -26.98
N SER A 151 -25.50 -12.50 -25.94
CA SER A 151 -26.82 -13.12 -26.09
C SER A 151 -27.95 -12.14 -26.42
N THR A 152 -27.73 -10.85 -26.19
CA THR A 152 -28.71 -9.79 -26.50
C THR A 152 -28.68 -9.34 -27.95
N ARG A 153 -27.64 -9.75 -28.72
CA ARG A 153 -27.45 -9.37 -30.12
C ARG A 153 -27.73 -10.56 -31.02
N LEU A 154 -28.60 -10.35 -32.00
CA LEU A 154 -28.91 -11.35 -33.01
C LEU A 154 -27.86 -11.30 -34.12
N VAL A 155 -27.30 -12.46 -34.43
CA VAL A 155 -26.43 -12.70 -35.59
C VAL A 155 -27.26 -13.37 -36.67
N GLY A 156 -27.36 -12.73 -37.84
CA GLY A 156 -28.06 -13.33 -38.98
C GLY A 156 -27.29 -14.54 -39.50
N THR A 157 -27.84 -15.75 -39.36
CA THR A 157 -27.28 -16.95 -40.02
C THR A 157 -28.10 -17.31 -41.27
N SER A 158 -27.59 -18.22 -42.10
CA SER A 158 -28.26 -18.66 -43.33
C SER A 158 -29.62 -19.35 -43.11
N ARG A 159 -29.98 -19.69 -41.86
CA ARG A 159 -31.23 -20.37 -41.50
C ARG A 159 -32.11 -19.58 -40.52
N SER A 160 -31.52 -18.97 -39.50
CA SER A 160 -32.23 -18.27 -38.41
C SER A 160 -31.35 -17.20 -37.75
N ALA A 161 -31.98 -16.22 -37.10
CA ALA A 161 -31.26 -15.36 -36.17
C ALA A 161 -30.75 -16.20 -34.99
N SER A 162 -29.46 -16.11 -34.69
CA SER A 162 -28.77 -16.87 -33.64
C SER A 162 -28.08 -15.91 -32.67
N THR A 163 -27.60 -16.41 -31.55
CA THR A 163 -26.78 -15.64 -30.59
C THR A 163 -25.40 -16.26 -30.46
N MET A 164 -24.42 -15.44 -30.09
CA MET A 164 -23.09 -15.93 -29.76
C MET A 164 -23.09 -16.41 -28.30
N VAL A 165 -22.52 -17.59 -28.07
CA VAL A 165 -22.26 -18.14 -26.72
C VAL A 165 -20.78 -18.42 -26.57
N ALA A 166 -20.28 -18.44 -25.33
CA ALA A 166 -18.88 -18.75 -25.11
C ALA A 166 -18.61 -20.21 -25.52
N ALA A 167 -17.56 -20.44 -26.30
CA ALA A 167 -17.06 -21.78 -26.53
C ALA A 167 -16.55 -22.31 -25.18
N VAL A 168 -17.20 -23.35 -24.65
CA VAL A 168 -16.78 -23.98 -23.40
C VAL A 168 -15.36 -24.53 -23.60
N GLN A 169 -14.39 -23.91 -22.93
CA GLN A 169 -13.01 -24.39 -22.84
C GLN A 169 -12.71 -24.73 -21.38
N ASP A 170 -11.87 -25.75 -21.15
CA ASP A 170 -11.49 -26.19 -19.80
C ASP A 170 -10.80 -25.10 -18.96
N ALA A 171 -10.17 -24.12 -19.62
CA ALA A 171 -9.56 -22.95 -18.97
C ALA A 171 -9.72 -21.69 -19.84
N TRP A 172 -10.05 -20.55 -19.21
CA TRP A 172 -10.15 -19.26 -19.91
C TRP A 172 -8.75 -18.72 -20.23
N GLN A 173 -8.52 -18.35 -21.49
CA GLN A 173 -7.21 -17.84 -21.90
C GLN A 173 -7.00 -16.40 -21.44
N THR A 174 -5.86 -16.13 -20.81
CA THR A 174 -5.48 -14.82 -20.27
C THR A 174 -4.09 -14.40 -20.70
N ALA A 175 -3.83 -13.09 -20.67
CA ALA A 175 -2.52 -12.52 -21.00
C ALA A 175 -2.14 -11.38 -20.03
N ARG A 176 -0.83 -11.10 -20.02
CA ARG A 176 -0.20 -10.03 -19.24
C ARG A 176 0.47 -9.08 -20.21
N ILE A 177 -0.31 -8.14 -20.72
CA ILE A 177 0.08 -7.21 -21.77
C ILE A 177 0.72 -5.94 -21.18
N ASP A 178 1.38 -5.14 -22.02
CA ASP A 178 1.97 -3.85 -21.64
C ASP A 178 3.03 -3.98 -20.54
N ARG A 179 3.88 -5.00 -20.67
CA ARG A 179 5.03 -5.20 -19.79
C ARG A 179 5.99 -4.03 -19.91
N GLY A 180 6.47 -3.53 -18.78
CA GLY A 180 7.33 -2.35 -18.77
C GLY A 180 6.57 -1.02 -18.85
N ALA A 181 5.25 -1.03 -19.06
CA ALA A 181 4.42 0.16 -18.94
C ALA A 181 4.18 0.52 -17.47
N GLU A 182 3.53 1.65 -17.23
CA GLU A 182 3.12 2.07 -15.90
C GLU A 182 2.07 1.13 -15.28
N SER A 183 2.20 0.92 -13.98
CA SER A 183 1.11 0.47 -13.12
C SER A 183 0.22 1.65 -12.77
N ASN A 184 -0.86 1.39 -12.02
CA ASN A 184 -1.68 2.47 -11.48
C ASN A 184 -1.20 3.02 -10.12
N LEU A 185 0.03 2.69 -9.68
CA LEU A 185 0.57 3.15 -8.42
C LEU A 185 1.65 4.21 -8.64
N ASN A 186 1.35 5.46 -8.28
CA ASN A 186 2.34 6.53 -8.23
C ASN A 186 3.11 6.51 -6.90
N PHE A 187 4.33 7.06 -6.91
CA PHE A 187 5.18 7.08 -5.72
C PHE A 187 6.17 8.25 -5.75
N SER A 188 6.77 8.50 -4.58
CA SER A 188 7.96 9.35 -4.41
C SER A 188 9.11 8.54 -3.84
N ASN A 189 10.34 8.80 -4.28
CA ASN A 189 11.54 8.15 -3.73
C ASN A 189 11.72 8.42 -2.23
N SER A 190 11.20 9.55 -1.73
CA SER A 190 11.28 9.92 -0.30
C SER A 190 10.51 8.97 0.62
N GLN A 191 9.59 8.16 0.07
CA GLN A 191 8.85 7.18 0.84
C GLN A 191 9.71 5.97 1.22
N PHE A 192 10.78 5.69 0.47
CA PHE A 192 11.69 4.60 0.78
C PHE A 192 12.73 5.05 1.81
N PRO A 193 13.00 4.24 2.85
CA PRO A 193 14.15 4.48 3.69
C PRO A 193 15.44 4.46 2.85
N THR A 194 16.28 5.49 2.96
CA THR A 194 17.50 5.62 2.15
C THR A 194 18.40 4.38 2.28
N ASP A 195 18.54 3.86 3.50
CA ASP A 195 19.41 2.72 3.79
C ASP A 195 18.87 1.39 3.25
N ALA A 196 17.58 1.33 2.87
CA ALA A 196 17.01 0.14 2.24
C ALA A 196 17.47 -0.06 0.78
N ASN A 197 18.05 0.97 0.15
CA ASN A 197 18.54 0.94 -1.23
C ASN A 197 17.53 0.36 -2.24
N VAL A 198 16.25 0.68 -2.07
CA VAL A 198 15.17 0.19 -2.94
C VAL A 198 15.36 0.75 -4.35
N SER A 199 15.57 -0.14 -5.32
CA SER A 199 15.66 0.21 -6.74
C SER A 199 14.44 -0.28 -7.49
N VAL A 200 13.52 0.65 -7.78
CA VAL A 200 12.33 0.39 -8.60
C VAL A 200 12.46 1.06 -9.96
N SER A 201 11.95 0.39 -10.99
CA SER A 201 11.75 1.02 -12.30
C SER A 201 10.53 1.93 -12.24
N SER A 202 10.62 3.10 -12.89
CA SER A 202 9.54 4.08 -12.92
C SER A 202 9.29 4.64 -14.32
N ILE A 203 8.03 5.02 -14.55
CA ILE A 203 7.57 5.72 -15.75
C ILE A 203 7.03 7.08 -15.31
N ALA A 204 7.62 8.16 -15.82
CA ALA A 204 7.17 9.53 -15.55
C ALA A 204 6.00 9.90 -16.46
N ILE A 205 4.87 10.31 -15.87
CA ILE A 205 3.70 10.79 -16.60
C ILE A 205 3.25 12.11 -15.98
N GLY A 206 3.48 13.21 -16.70
CA GLY A 206 3.27 14.55 -16.16
C GLY A 206 4.22 14.84 -15.00
N LYS A 207 3.68 15.11 -13.81
CA LYS A 207 4.46 15.40 -12.59
C LYS A 207 4.67 14.17 -11.70
N ASP A 208 3.98 13.07 -12.00
CA ASP A 208 3.93 11.89 -11.14
C ASP A 208 4.81 10.78 -11.75
N ASN A 209 5.43 9.98 -10.87
CA ASN A 209 6.18 8.79 -11.26
C ASN A 209 5.39 7.55 -10.86
N TYR A 210 5.20 6.64 -11.81
CA TYR A 210 4.47 5.40 -11.61
C TYR A 210 5.42 4.22 -11.56
N LEU A 211 5.16 3.25 -10.68
CA LEU A 211 5.89 1.99 -10.67
C LEU A 211 5.62 1.21 -11.96
N THR A 212 6.62 0.52 -12.47
CA THR A 212 6.50 -0.26 -13.70
C THR A 212 5.76 -1.59 -13.49
N GLY A 213 4.83 -1.92 -14.39
CA GLY A 213 4.07 -3.17 -14.38
C GLY A 213 4.76 -4.33 -15.10
N TYR A 214 4.55 -5.53 -14.56
CA TYR A 214 5.11 -6.82 -14.97
C TYR A 214 6.65 -6.88 -15.09
N THR A 215 7.35 -5.94 -14.46
CA THR A 215 8.80 -5.92 -14.34
C THR A 215 9.16 -6.29 -12.91
N PRO A 216 9.49 -7.56 -12.63
CA PRO A 216 9.78 -7.99 -11.28
C PRO A 216 11.10 -7.40 -10.79
N PHE A 217 11.16 -7.07 -9.50
CA PHE A 217 12.35 -6.56 -8.82
C PHE A 217 12.41 -7.14 -7.40
N THR A 218 13.53 -6.92 -6.71
CA THR A 218 13.76 -7.50 -5.36
C THR A 218 13.92 -6.38 -4.34
N VAL A 219 13.29 -6.56 -3.18
CA VAL A 219 13.53 -5.76 -1.98
C VAL A 219 13.88 -6.74 -0.86
N GLY A 220 15.10 -6.64 -0.33
CA GLY A 220 15.63 -7.63 0.60
C GLY A 220 15.74 -9.00 -0.07
N ASP A 221 15.04 -10.00 0.48
CA ASP A 221 14.97 -11.37 -0.06
C ASP A 221 13.63 -11.68 -0.75
N LYS A 222 12.77 -10.66 -0.94
CA LYS A 222 11.43 -10.81 -1.51
C LYS A 222 11.33 -10.22 -2.91
N GLN A 223 10.61 -10.89 -3.78
CA GLN A 223 10.39 -10.45 -5.15
C GLN A 223 9.01 -9.80 -5.30
N PHE A 224 8.98 -8.58 -5.82
CA PHE A 224 7.77 -7.80 -6.03
C PHE A 224 7.52 -7.56 -7.51
N TYR A 225 6.26 -7.36 -7.86
CA TYR A 225 5.82 -6.96 -9.18
C TYR A 225 4.50 -6.18 -9.06
N PHE A 226 4.15 -5.46 -10.12
CA PHE A 226 2.86 -4.75 -10.22
C PHE A 226 2.15 -5.14 -11.51
N VAL A 227 0.83 -4.97 -11.56
CA VAL A 227 0.03 -5.14 -12.78
C VAL A 227 0.06 -3.84 -13.59
N SER A 228 0.31 -3.94 -14.90
CA SER A 228 0.29 -2.78 -15.80
C SER A 228 -1.13 -2.27 -16.03
N PHE A 229 -1.32 -0.97 -15.86
CA PHE A 229 -2.57 -0.27 -16.17
C PHE A 229 -2.22 1.13 -16.67
N LYS A 230 -2.27 1.32 -17.99
CA LYS A 230 -1.86 2.60 -18.55
C LYS A 230 -2.77 3.73 -18.09
N VAL A 231 -2.17 4.87 -17.78
CA VAL A 231 -2.88 6.04 -17.30
C VAL A 231 -3.71 6.63 -18.45
N ASN A 232 -4.97 6.98 -18.18
CA ASN A 232 -5.94 7.50 -19.15
C ASN A 232 -6.34 6.53 -20.28
N GLU A 233 -5.99 5.24 -20.19
CA GLU A 233 -6.42 4.23 -21.15
C GLU A 233 -7.73 3.55 -20.68
N MET A 234 -8.71 3.45 -21.56
CA MET A 234 -9.94 2.71 -21.30
C MET A 234 -9.74 1.21 -21.56
N PRO A 235 -10.56 0.32 -20.99
CA PRO A 235 -10.68 -1.04 -21.49
C PRO A 235 -10.91 -1.02 -23.00
N HIS A 236 -10.13 -1.81 -23.74
CA HIS A 236 -10.09 -1.76 -25.21
C HIS A 236 -9.77 -3.12 -25.80
N LEU A 237 -10.07 -3.29 -27.09
CA LEU A 237 -9.73 -4.50 -27.84
C LEU A 237 -8.24 -4.52 -28.18
N VAL A 238 -7.63 -5.69 -28.07
CA VAL A 238 -6.22 -5.89 -28.43
C VAL A 238 -6.10 -6.86 -29.60
N ALA A 239 -5.05 -6.67 -30.40
CA ALA A 239 -4.78 -7.55 -31.52
C ALA A 239 -4.46 -8.97 -31.03
N GLU A 240 -4.94 -9.98 -31.74
CA GLU A 240 -4.68 -11.40 -31.43
C GLU A 240 -3.19 -11.70 -31.34
N SER A 241 -2.39 -11.21 -32.31
CA SER A 241 -0.94 -11.43 -32.33
C SER A 241 -0.27 -10.89 -31.06
N TYR A 242 -0.68 -9.71 -30.60
CA TYR A 242 -0.16 -9.10 -29.38
C TYR A 242 -0.59 -9.88 -28.13
N PHE A 243 -1.85 -10.31 -28.06
CA PHE A 243 -2.35 -11.15 -26.97
C PHE A 243 -1.60 -12.48 -26.90
N GLN A 244 -1.50 -13.20 -28.03
CA GLN A 244 -0.88 -14.52 -28.11
C GLN A 244 0.61 -14.49 -27.76
N GLN A 245 1.32 -13.38 -28.03
CA GLN A 245 2.71 -13.17 -27.62
C GLN A 245 2.85 -12.93 -26.11
N ASN A 246 1.82 -12.39 -25.45
CA ASN A 246 1.82 -12.01 -24.03
C ASN A 246 1.01 -12.95 -23.13
N ARG A 247 0.57 -14.07 -23.70
CA ARG A 247 -0.19 -15.10 -22.99
C ARG A 247 0.49 -15.57 -21.72
N THR A 248 -0.31 -15.77 -20.69
CA THR A 248 0.13 -16.13 -19.34
C THR A 248 1.00 -17.40 -19.31
N ASP A 249 0.67 -18.40 -20.14
CA ASP A 249 1.36 -19.69 -20.27
C ASP A 249 2.60 -19.65 -21.18
N LYS A 250 2.68 -18.68 -22.10
CA LYS A 250 3.80 -18.56 -23.05
C LYS A 250 4.90 -17.64 -22.54
N THR A 251 4.51 -16.56 -21.86
CA THR A 251 5.43 -15.53 -21.40
C THR A 251 5.21 -15.36 -19.90
N PRO A 252 5.87 -16.15 -19.04
CA PRO A 252 5.77 -15.98 -17.59
C PRO A 252 6.39 -14.65 -17.13
N VAL A 253 6.07 -14.21 -15.90
CA VAL A 253 6.79 -13.11 -15.23
C VAL A 253 7.88 -13.77 -14.38
N GLY A 254 9.15 -13.42 -14.61
CA GLY A 254 10.28 -14.13 -14.01
C GLY A 254 10.26 -14.10 -12.47
N GLY A 255 10.31 -15.28 -11.85
CA GLY A 255 10.31 -15.47 -10.39
C GLY A 255 8.95 -15.30 -9.69
N VAL A 256 7.93 -14.81 -10.40
CA VAL A 256 6.59 -14.55 -9.84
C VAL A 256 5.64 -15.68 -10.20
N THR A 257 5.03 -16.29 -9.19
CA THR A 257 3.93 -17.25 -9.36
C THR A 257 2.59 -16.52 -9.48
N ASN A 258 1.68 -17.04 -10.30
CA ASN A 258 0.30 -16.53 -10.43
C ASN A 258 0.20 -15.01 -10.66
N ALA A 259 1.13 -14.44 -11.45
CA ALA A 259 1.04 -13.03 -11.80
C ALA A 259 -0.33 -12.74 -12.45
N LEU A 260 -1.05 -11.75 -11.91
CA LEU A 260 -2.43 -11.46 -12.35
C LEU A 260 -2.47 -11.05 -13.81
N PRO A 261 -3.41 -11.58 -14.61
CA PRO A 261 -3.62 -11.10 -15.97
C PRO A 261 -4.38 -9.78 -15.99
N ASN A 262 -4.12 -8.96 -17.02
CA ASN A 262 -4.88 -7.74 -17.33
C ASN A 262 -5.54 -7.82 -18.72
N ALA A 263 -5.48 -8.96 -19.41
CA ALA A 263 -6.16 -9.16 -20.68
C ALA A 263 -6.78 -10.55 -20.79
N PHE A 264 -7.91 -10.62 -21.49
CA PHE A 264 -8.76 -11.81 -21.58
C PHE A 264 -9.09 -12.11 -23.04
N ALA A 265 -8.97 -13.38 -23.42
CA ALA A 265 -9.45 -13.87 -24.71
C ALA A 265 -10.85 -14.42 -24.56
N VAL A 266 -11.66 -14.24 -25.59
CA VAL A 266 -12.96 -14.88 -25.68
C VAL A 266 -13.04 -15.59 -27.02
N HIS A 267 -13.55 -16.81 -26.99
CA HIS A 267 -13.85 -17.60 -28.17
C HIS A 267 -15.35 -17.85 -28.19
N GLY A 268 -16.04 -17.38 -29.23
CA GLY A 268 -17.48 -17.47 -29.34
C GLY A 268 -17.90 -18.36 -30.49
N ILE A 269 -19.00 -19.09 -30.30
CA ILE A 269 -19.67 -19.88 -31.33
C ILE A 269 -21.15 -19.51 -31.38
N THR A 270 -21.76 -19.53 -32.57
CA THR A 270 -23.22 -19.42 -32.68
C THR A 270 -23.89 -20.72 -32.23
N ASN A 271 -25.02 -20.64 -31.54
CA ASN A 271 -25.76 -21.80 -31.03
C ASN A 271 -26.52 -22.62 -32.10
N ASP A 272 -26.47 -22.22 -33.37
CA ASP A 272 -27.17 -22.87 -34.49
C ASP A 272 -26.24 -23.60 -35.49
N SER A 273 -26.86 -24.44 -36.33
CA SER A 273 -26.21 -25.31 -37.35
C SER A 273 -25.41 -24.60 -38.47
N GLY A 274 -25.41 -23.26 -38.52
CA GLY A 274 -24.63 -22.42 -39.45
C GLY A 274 -23.42 -21.78 -38.78
N THR A 275 -22.61 -22.58 -38.10
CA THR A 275 -21.67 -22.15 -37.06
C THR A 275 -20.70 -21.05 -37.52
N PHE A 276 -20.86 -19.84 -37.00
CA PHE A 276 -19.80 -18.84 -37.01
C PHE A 276 -18.94 -19.02 -35.77
N VAL A 277 -17.62 -19.03 -35.97
CA VAL A 277 -16.62 -19.01 -34.90
C VAL A 277 -15.90 -17.68 -34.97
N ALA A 278 -15.86 -16.96 -33.85
CA ALA A 278 -15.14 -15.71 -33.74
C ALA A 278 -14.30 -15.71 -32.46
N SER A 279 -13.26 -14.88 -32.44
CA SER A 279 -12.44 -14.68 -31.26
C SER A 279 -12.11 -13.21 -31.14
N ALA A 280 -12.12 -12.71 -29.91
CA ALA A 280 -11.78 -11.34 -29.60
C ALA A 280 -10.98 -11.30 -28.30
N PHE A 281 -10.13 -10.29 -28.18
CA PHE A 281 -9.20 -10.16 -27.08
C PHE A 281 -9.32 -8.74 -26.55
N ALA A 282 -9.38 -8.58 -25.25
CA ALA A 282 -9.56 -7.26 -24.65
C ALA A 282 -8.69 -7.10 -23.41
N ALA A 283 -8.27 -5.87 -23.19
CA ALA A 283 -7.52 -5.41 -22.03
C ALA A 283 -8.47 -4.82 -20.99
N ALA A 284 -8.28 -5.21 -19.73
CA ALA A 284 -8.90 -4.58 -18.59
C ALA A 284 -8.03 -3.41 -18.10
N ASN A 285 -8.66 -2.28 -17.82
CA ASN A 285 -8.02 -1.15 -17.14
C ASN A 285 -9.04 -0.53 -16.18
N PRO A 286 -8.77 -0.49 -14.86
CA PRO A 286 -9.67 0.07 -13.86
C PRO A 286 -9.81 1.59 -13.95
N GLN A 287 -8.95 2.27 -14.71
CA GLN A 287 -8.94 3.73 -14.88
C GLN A 287 -8.86 4.50 -13.55
N HIS A 288 -8.24 3.90 -12.55
CA HIS A 288 -8.09 4.48 -11.23
C HIS A 288 -6.62 4.43 -10.83
N THR A 289 -6.09 5.53 -10.32
CA THR A 289 -4.72 5.64 -9.81
C THR A 289 -4.69 5.72 -8.30
N TYR A 290 -3.61 5.24 -7.71
CA TYR A 290 -3.36 5.30 -6.28
C TYR A 290 -1.96 5.82 -6.03
N THR A 291 -1.75 6.29 -4.81
CA THR A 291 -0.43 6.62 -4.30
C THR A 291 0.06 5.48 -3.43
N LEU A 292 1.33 5.10 -3.60
CA LEU A 292 2.02 4.13 -2.77
C LEU A 292 1.94 4.60 -1.31
N ALA A 293 1.44 3.75 -0.42
CA ALA A 293 1.33 4.08 1.00
C ALA A 293 1.18 2.83 1.88
N ILE A 294 1.38 3.00 3.19
CA ILE A 294 0.89 2.14 4.27
C ILE A 294 -0.27 2.90 4.95
N PRO A 295 -1.53 2.73 4.51
CA PRO A 295 -2.60 3.65 4.89
C PRO A 295 -2.90 3.68 6.40
N HIS A 296 -3.14 2.54 7.04
CA HIS A 296 -3.50 2.52 8.46
C HIS A 296 -2.27 2.42 9.36
N ALA A 297 -1.35 3.37 9.23
CA ALA A 297 -0.10 3.40 10.00
C ALA A 297 0.12 4.70 10.78
N PHE A 298 0.96 4.65 11.80
CA PHE A 298 1.23 5.77 12.71
C PHE A 298 2.66 5.78 13.24
N VAL A 299 3.08 6.95 13.75
CA VAL A 299 4.34 7.14 14.48
C VAL A 299 4.03 7.54 15.91
N THR A 300 4.80 7.04 16.88
CA THR A 300 4.63 7.33 18.31
C THR A 300 5.74 8.24 18.84
N ILE A 301 5.39 9.11 19.79
CA ILE A 301 6.33 9.91 20.57
C ILE A 301 6.09 9.65 22.05
N ARG A 302 7.15 9.36 22.80
CA ARG A 302 7.12 9.12 24.25
C ARG A 302 8.15 9.95 24.98
N PHE A 303 7.87 10.17 26.26
CA PHE A 303 8.76 10.82 27.18
C PHE A 303 8.99 9.90 28.37
N ALA A 304 10.23 9.75 28.82
CA ALA A 304 10.56 9.04 30.03
C ALA A 304 11.64 9.78 30.81
N ASN A 305 11.36 10.02 32.09
CA ASN A 305 12.21 10.86 32.94
C ASN A 305 12.59 10.11 34.20
N THR A 306 13.89 9.99 34.46
CA THR A 306 14.44 9.24 35.58
C THR A 306 15.36 10.12 36.41
N ALA A 307 15.22 10.07 37.73
CA ALA A 307 16.14 10.68 38.67
C ALA A 307 16.96 9.59 39.40
N LYS A 308 18.29 9.72 39.38
CA LYS A 308 19.22 8.81 40.07
C LYS A 308 19.88 9.55 41.21
N TRP A 309 19.82 9.00 42.41
CA TRP A 309 20.23 9.70 43.64
C TRP A 309 21.52 9.08 44.17
N TYR A 310 22.54 9.90 44.38
CA TYR A 310 23.88 9.48 44.81
C TYR A 310 24.28 10.14 46.13
N VAL A 311 24.82 9.37 47.06
CA VAL A 311 25.44 9.90 48.28
C VAL A 311 26.89 9.43 48.34
N ASN A 312 27.83 10.37 48.47
CA ASN A 312 29.27 10.08 48.48
C ASN A 312 29.71 9.18 47.30
N GLY A 313 29.18 9.46 46.10
CA GLY A 313 29.47 8.73 44.87
C GLY A 313 28.71 7.41 44.67
N ASN A 314 27.99 6.91 45.67
CA ASN A 314 27.25 5.64 45.56
C ASN A 314 25.77 5.88 45.22
N LYS A 315 25.21 5.14 44.26
CA LYS A 315 23.77 5.21 43.95
C LYS A 315 22.97 4.62 45.11
N VAL A 316 22.08 5.41 45.70
CA VAL A 316 21.26 5.00 46.86
C VAL A 316 19.78 4.86 46.52
N ASN A 317 19.30 5.53 45.48
CA ASN A 317 17.91 5.45 45.05
C ASN A 317 17.75 5.78 43.56
N GLU A 318 16.60 5.42 42.99
CA GLU A 318 16.18 5.77 41.63
C GLU A 318 14.67 6.01 41.63
N THR A 319 14.24 7.14 41.08
CA THR A 319 12.83 7.53 40.97
C THR A 319 12.50 7.97 39.56
N THR A 320 11.22 7.99 39.20
CA THR A 320 10.73 8.62 37.97
C THR A 320 10.08 9.95 38.30
N TYR A 321 10.08 10.89 37.36
CA TYR A 321 9.40 12.18 37.55
C TYR A 321 8.53 12.54 36.34
N GLY A 322 7.55 13.41 36.56
CA GLY A 322 6.58 13.80 35.52
C GLY A 322 7.12 14.80 34.50
N MET A 323 6.21 15.37 33.71
CA MET A 323 6.51 16.50 32.81
C MET A 323 6.07 17.86 33.39
N ALA A 324 5.78 17.90 34.69
CA ALA A 324 5.48 19.11 35.44
C ALA A 324 6.54 19.29 36.54
N PRO A 325 6.96 20.52 36.85
CA PRO A 325 7.88 20.77 37.95
C PRO A 325 7.36 20.18 39.26
N GLU A 326 8.18 19.36 39.92
CA GLU A 326 7.86 18.75 41.20
C GLU A 326 9.08 18.66 42.11
N THR A 327 8.85 18.74 43.43
CA THR A 327 9.89 18.47 44.43
C THR A 327 9.82 17.02 44.87
N GLN A 328 10.91 16.28 44.69
CA GLN A 328 11.03 14.90 45.17
C GLN A 328 11.99 14.81 46.36
N TRP A 329 11.62 14.00 47.36
CA TRP A 329 12.47 13.63 48.49
C TRP A 329 13.09 12.26 48.22
N GLY A 330 14.18 12.25 47.46
CA GLY A 330 14.76 11.02 46.92
C GLY A 330 15.78 10.33 47.83
N VAL A 331 16.46 11.04 48.73
CA VAL A 331 17.31 10.44 49.76
C VAL A 331 16.68 10.67 51.13
N LYS A 332 16.28 9.60 51.82
CA LYS A 332 15.54 9.67 53.09
C LYS A 332 16.37 9.11 54.23
N GLN A 333 16.75 9.97 55.18
CA GLN A 333 17.47 9.61 56.40
C GLN A 333 18.69 8.70 56.18
N PHE A 334 19.47 8.95 55.12
CA PHE A 334 20.65 8.15 54.81
C PHE A 334 21.72 8.32 55.90
N PRO A 335 22.18 7.23 56.54
CA PRO A 335 23.16 7.32 57.62
C PRO A 335 24.52 7.76 57.09
N LEU A 336 25.14 8.73 57.77
CA LEU A 336 26.47 9.24 57.45
C LEU A 336 27.51 8.70 58.44
N GLU A 337 28.73 8.46 57.97
CA GLU A 337 29.83 7.93 58.80
C GLU A 337 30.15 8.79 60.02
N CYS A 338 30.01 10.12 59.90
CA CYS A 338 30.20 11.09 60.98
C CYS A 338 29.00 11.19 61.97
N GLY A 339 28.11 10.19 62.00
CA GLY A 339 27.10 10.00 63.04
C GLY A 339 25.79 10.79 62.87
N GLY A 340 25.44 11.18 61.63
CA GLY A 340 24.24 11.95 61.29
C GLY A 340 23.35 11.26 60.24
N LYS A 341 22.26 11.93 59.85
CA LYS A 341 21.34 11.47 58.79
C LYS A 341 21.14 12.55 57.71
N LEU A 342 21.33 12.16 56.45
CA LEU A 342 21.15 13.02 55.27
C LEU A 342 19.76 12.85 54.65
N ASN A 343 19.10 13.97 54.36
CA ASN A 343 17.91 14.05 53.53
C ASN A 343 18.24 14.85 52.26
N GLY A 344 18.08 14.25 51.09
CA GLY A 344 18.34 14.86 49.79
C GLY A 344 17.05 15.07 49.02
N TYR A 345 16.87 16.27 48.50
CA TYR A 345 15.71 16.72 47.76
C TYR A 345 16.14 17.28 46.42
N ALA A 346 15.26 17.20 45.41
CA ALA A 346 15.49 17.86 44.12
C ALA A 346 14.18 18.43 43.56
N SER A 347 14.30 19.55 42.85
CA SER A 347 13.29 20.09 41.95
C SER A 347 13.52 19.51 40.56
N LEU A 348 12.58 18.70 40.09
CA LEU A 348 12.66 17.91 38.86
C LEU A 348 11.55 18.31 37.88
N GLY A 349 11.73 18.05 36.59
CA GLY A 349 10.74 18.35 35.55
C GLY A 349 10.71 19.83 35.12
N ASN A 350 11.73 20.60 35.51
CA ASN A 350 11.84 22.03 35.17
C ASN A 350 12.12 22.25 33.68
N GLU A 351 12.67 21.26 32.98
CA GLU A 351 12.89 21.29 31.53
C GLU A 351 11.60 21.51 30.71
N TYR A 352 10.43 21.21 31.29
CA TYR A 352 9.14 21.33 30.61
C TYR A 352 8.39 22.63 30.90
N GLY A 353 8.80 23.41 31.91
CA GLY A 353 8.16 24.70 32.25
C GLY A 353 6.64 24.68 32.46
N GLY A 354 6.03 23.50 32.65
CA GLY A 354 4.61 23.29 32.93
C GLY A 354 3.60 23.50 31.78
N GLN A 355 3.95 24.15 30.66
CA GLN A 355 3.01 24.48 29.55
C GLN A 355 3.65 24.56 28.13
N ILE A 356 4.77 23.88 27.88
CA ILE A 356 5.42 23.92 26.56
C ILE A 356 4.73 23.01 25.52
N SER A 357 4.97 23.30 24.24
CA SER A 357 4.56 22.40 23.15
C SER A 357 5.44 21.14 23.09
N LEU A 358 4.97 20.10 22.41
CA LEU A 358 5.80 18.92 22.16
C LEU A 358 7.07 19.27 21.40
N LEU A 359 7.00 20.21 20.45
CA LEU A 359 8.17 20.68 19.72
C LEU A 359 9.23 21.25 20.67
N GLN A 360 8.81 22.11 21.59
CA GLN A 360 9.69 22.70 22.60
C GLN A 360 10.24 21.64 23.56
N ALA A 361 9.43 20.64 23.93
CA ALA A 361 9.85 19.56 24.82
C ALA A 361 10.85 18.60 24.17
N ILE A 362 10.74 18.35 22.87
CA ILE A 362 11.77 17.57 22.14
C ILE A 362 13.05 18.40 22.02
N ARG A 363 12.93 19.70 21.77
CA ARG A 363 14.06 20.64 21.66
C ARG A 363 14.70 21.05 23.00
N SER A 364 14.10 20.71 24.14
CA SER A 364 14.75 20.90 25.44
C SER A 364 15.96 19.96 25.61
N MET A 365 16.01 18.89 24.82
CA MET A 365 17.24 18.14 24.53
C MET A 365 18.20 19.10 23.84
N GLN A 366 19.14 19.70 24.57
CA GLN A 366 20.08 20.71 24.07
C GLN A 366 21.12 20.12 23.07
N GLY A 367 20.65 19.54 21.95
CA GLY A 367 21.43 18.90 20.91
C GLY A 367 20.75 18.99 19.54
N ASP A 368 21.40 18.46 18.50
CA ASP A 368 20.84 18.46 17.15
C ASP A 368 19.67 17.46 17.06
N THR A 369 18.45 17.98 16.89
CA THR A 369 17.22 17.19 16.79
C THR A 369 16.87 16.80 15.35
N THR A 370 17.62 17.30 14.36
CA THR A 370 17.38 17.02 12.93
C THR A 370 17.36 15.51 12.62
N PRO A 371 18.28 14.66 13.14
CA PRO A 371 18.22 13.22 12.87
C PRO A 371 16.90 12.56 13.30
N ALA A 372 16.30 13.03 14.40
CA ALA A 372 15.01 12.52 14.87
C ALA A 372 13.87 12.94 13.95
N PHE A 373 13.85 14.21 13.52
CA PHE A 373 12.80 14.72 12.64
C PHE A 373 12.89 14.13 11.24
N THR A 374 14.10 13.94 10.71
CA THR A 374 14.29 13.24 9.44
C THR A 374 13.69 11.84 9.45
N ARG A 375 13.91 11.06 10.53
CA ARG A 375 13.33 9.72 10.67
C ARG A 375 11.80 9.76 10.75
N ILE A 376 11.22 10.65 11.56
CA ILE A 376 9.75 10.78 11.65
C ILE A 376 9.15 11.21 10.32
N VAL A 377 9.75 12.19 9.64
CA VAL A 377 9.26 12.68 8.33
C VAL A 377 9.30 11.56 7.30
N GLN A 378 10.40 10.81 7.21
CA GLN A 378 10.50 9.69 6.26
C GLN A 378 9.40 8.64 6.53
N ARG A 379 9.18 8.25 7.79
CA ARG A 379 8.08 7.33 8.13
C ARG A 379 6.71 7.87 7.76
N LEU A 380 6.44 9.14 8.02
CA LEU A 380 5.15 9.74 7.67
C LEU A 380 4.98 9.92 6.15
N GLN A 381 6.07 9.95 5.38
CA GLN A 381 6.02 9.92 3.91
C GLN A 381 5.56 8.57 3.35
N GLU A 382 5.71 7.49 4.11
CA GLU A 382 5.13 6.19 3.77
C GLU A 382 3.59 6.19 3.87
N VAL A 383 2.98 7.18 4.54
CA VAL A 383 1.52 7.38 4.59
C VAL A 383 1.09 8.46 3.60
N ASP A 384 1.79 9.60 3.61
CA ASP A 384 1.55 10.76 2.75
C ASP A 384 2.87 11.24 2.13
N PRO A 385 3.17 10.96 0.85
CA PRO A 385 4.45 11.33 0.24
C PRO A 385 4.73 12.83 0.22
N THR A 386 3.71 13.67 0.40
CA THR A 386 3.85 15.13 0.43
C THR A 386 4.17 15.66 1.82
N PHE A 387 4.20 14.79 2.83
CA PHE A 387 4.55 15.16 4.20
C PHE A 387 6.00 15.65 4.27
N ASN A 388 6.22 16.66 5.11
CA ASN A 388 7.52 17.33 5.23
C ASN A 388 7.72 17.86 6.66
N GLU A 389 8.94 18.32 6.93
CA GLU A 389 9.34 18.81 8.25
C GLU A 389 8.49 19.98 8.74
N GLY A 390 8.11 20.93 7.87
CA GLY A 390 7.25 22.05 8.25
C GLY A 390 5.86 21.59 8.74
N ARG A 391 5.30 20.53 8.13
CA ARG A 391 4.05 19.92 8.61
C ARG A 391 4.24 19.21 9.95
N LEU A 392 5.36 18.50 10.14
CA LEU A 392 5.70 17.87 11.42
C LEU A 392 5.81 18.90 12.56
N GLU A 393 6.60 19.96 12.34
CA GLU A 393 6.76 21.03 13.32
C GLU A 393 5.42 21.73 13.63
N GLY A 394 4.57 21.90 12.61
CA GLY A 394 3.22 22.43 12.77
C GLY A 394 2.34 21.57 13.68
N LEU A 395 2.41 20.25 13.56
CA LEU A 395 1.70 19.31 14.45
C LEU A 395 2.26 19.37 15.88
N LEU A 396 3.58 19.26 16.02
CA LEU A 396 4.26 19.26 17.33
C LEU A 396 4.11 20.59 18.08
N SER A 397 4.02 21.71 17.37
CA SER A 397 3.83 23.05 17.98
C SER A 397 2.42 23.25 18.54
N LYS A 398 1.41 22.66 17.88
CA LYS A 398 0.00 22.76 18.29
C LYS A 398 -0.32 21.86 19.48
N GLN A 399 0.36 20.72 19.60
CA GLN A 399 0.15 19.79 20.70
C GLN A 399 0.93 20.22 21.96
N LYS A 400 0.21 20.41 23.07
CA LYS A 400 0.81 20.66 24.38
C LYS A 400 1.22 19.37 25.07
N ILE A 401 2.30 19.45 25.85
CA ILE A 401 2.65 18.41 26.81
C ILE A 401 1.54 18.31 27.86
N VAL A 402 1.07 17.09 28.12
CA VAL A 402 0.15 16.77 29.21
C VAL A 402 0.90 15.90 30.22
N PRO A 403 0.98 16.29 31.51
CA PRO A 403 1.83 15.61 32.50
C PRO A 403 1.60 14.11 32.67
N ALA A 404 0.37 13.64 32.45
CA ALA A 404 -0.02 12.24 32.58
C ALA A 404 -0.20 11.51 31.23
N ALA A 405 0.20 12.13 30.11
CA ALA A 405 0.08 11.51 28.80
C ALA A 405 1.14 10.41 28.62
N PRO A 406 0.75 9.15 28.34
CA PRO A 406 1.69 8.05 28.18
C PRO A 406 2.38 8.02 26.80
N SER A 407 1.74 8.58 25.78
CA SER A 407 2.28 8.75 24.43
C SER A 407 1.49 9.78 23.63
N TYR A 408 2.11 10.25 22.55
CA TYR A 408 1.47 11.01 21.49
C TYR A 408 1.62 10.23 20.19
N VAL A 409 0.58 10.16 19.37
CA VAL A 409 0.59 9.42 18.11
C VAL A 409 0.26 10.36 16.95
N ILE A 410 1.01 10.22 15.86
CA ILE A 410 0.77 10.92 14.59
C ILE A 410 0.20 9.89 13.62
N TYR A 411 -1.00 10.14 13.10
CA TYR A 411 -1.75 9.17 12.29
C TYR A 411 -2.65 9.87 11.28
N PRO A 412 -3.05 9.21 10.18
CA PRO A 412 -3.91 9.79 9.16
C PRO A 412 -5.39 9.77 9.55
N LEU A 413 -6.10 10.84 9.21
CA LEU A 413 -7.55 10.84 9.08
C LEU A 413 -7.92 10.76 7.60
N TYR A 414 -8.84 9.87 7.27
CA TYR A 414 -9.31 9.69 5.91
C TYR A 414 -10.70 10.29 5.73
N THR A 415 -10.87 11.07 4.66
CA THR A 415 -12.15 11.68 4.28
C THR A 415 -12.97 10.79 3.33
N GLY A 416 -12.48 9.61 2.96
CA GLY A 416 -13.14 8.67 2.05
C GLY A 416 -12.87 7.21 2.39
N ALA A 417 -13.72 6.31 1.87
CA ALA A 417 -13.73 4.90 2.23
C ALA A 417 -12.51 4.08 1.75
N THR A 418 -11.72 4.61 0.81
CA THR A 418 -10.57 3.91 0.20
C THR A 418 -9.23 4.22 0.88
N ALA A 419 -9.20 4.99 1.96
CA ALA A 419 -7.98 5.36 2.68
C ALA A 419 -6.86 5.94 1.76
N SER A 420 -7.22 6.77 0.77
CA SER A 420 -6.28 7.25 -0.27
C SER A 420 -5.83 8.70 -0.12
N TYR A 421 -6.51 9.48 0.73
CA TYR A 421 -6.27 10.92 0.91
C TYR A 421 -6.13 11.22 2.41
N PRO A 422 -4.96 10.95 2.99
CA PRO A 422 -4.73 11.15 4.42
C PRO A 422 -4.60 12.64 4.76
N ASP A 423 -5.19 13.06 5.88
CA ASP A 423 -4.79 14.27 6.60
C ASP A 423 -4.15 13.86 7.93
N LEU A 424 -2.83 14.00 8.02
CA LEU A 424 -2.07 13.59 9.21
C LEU A 424 -2.39 14.51 10.40
N THR A 425 -2.84 13.89 11.48
CA THR A 425 -3.19 14.55 12.75
C THR A 425 -2.41 13.96 13.90
N MET A 426 -2.58 14.53 15.09
CA MET A 426 -1.92 14.07 16.32
C MET A 426 -2.92 13.99 17.48
N GLU A 427 -2.77 12.98 18.33
CA GLU A 427 -3.50 12.88 19.60
C GLU A 427 -2.68 12.23 20.71
N ILE A 428 -3.14 12.37 21.95
CA ILE A 428 -2.62 11.62 23.11
C ILE A 428 -3.20 10.22 23.06
N ALA A 429 -2.37 9.20 23.25
CA ALA A 429 -2.80 7.81 23.22
C ALA A 429 -2.19 6.94 24.32
N PRO A 430 -2.92 5.94 24.85
CA PRO A 430 -4.32 5.64 24.54
C PRO A 430 -5.25 6.74 25.08
N SER A 431 -6.27 7.10 24.30
CA SER A 431 -7.40 7.91 24.77
C SER A 431 -8.69 7.08 24.70
N GLY A 432 -9.65 7.36 25.57
CA GLY A 432 -11.00 6.78 25.47
C GLY A 432 -11.85 7.39 24.35
N SER A 433 -11.28 8.29 23.55
CA SER A 433 -11.96 9.11 22.54
C SER A 433 -11.17 9.16 21.24
N GLN A 434 -10.53 8.04 20.85
CA GLN A 434 -9.80 7.95 19.60
C GLN A 434 -10.71 8.30 18.43
N LYS A 435 -10.24 9.16 17.53
CA LYS A 435 -11.06 9.59 16.38
C LYS A 435 -11.20 8.52 15.31
N SER A 436 -10.29 7.55 15.28
CA SER A 436 -10.26 6.47 14.30
C SER A 436 -10.36 5.11 14.97
N ALA A 437 -11.36 4.32 14.59
CA ALA A 437 -11.61 3.00 15.17
C ALA A 437 -10.55 1.95 14.77
N TRP A 438 -9.81 2.17 13.68
CA TRP A 438 -8.76 1.27 13.22
C TRP A 438 -7.45 1.44 13.99
N LEU A 439 -7.26 2.59 14.67
CA LEU A 439 -5.99 2.96 15.29
C LEU A 439 -5.73 2.08 16.51
N MET A 440 -4.58 1.39 16.52
CA MET A 440 -4.13 0.56 17.64
C MET A 440 -2.89 1.18 18.30
N PRO A 441 -3.01 2.27 19.08
CA PRO A 441 -1.86 3.08 19.50
C PRO A 441 -1.02 2.42 20.61
N LEU A 442 -1.44 1.24 21.09
CA LEU A 442 -0.67 0.43 22.03
C LEU A 442 0.33 -0.50 21.32
N ASN A 443 0.18 -0.71 20.01
CA ASN A 443 1.11 -1.50 19.22
C ASN A 443 2.49 -0.83 19.27
N ARG A 444 3.53 -1.64 19.49
CA ARG A 444 4.91 -1.19 19.61
C ARG A 444 5.66 -1.46 18.32
N PRO A 445 6.63 -0.61 17.95
CA PRO A 445 7.56 -0.96 16.90
C PRO A 445 8.40 -2.15 17.36
N GLU A 446 8.72 -3.03 16.42
CA GLU A 446 9.35 -4.31 16.66
C GLU A 446 10.86 -4.29 16.48
N GLY A 447 11.43 -3.23 15.92
CA GLY A 447 12.87 -3.03 15.83
C GLY A 447 13.52 -2.76 17.20
N LEU A 448 14.85 -2.78 17.25
CA LEU A 448 15.61 -2.39 18.44
C LEU A 448 15.68 -0.88 18.57
N SER A 449 15.55 -0.40 19.82
CA SER A 449 15.72 1.02 20.14
C SER A 449 17.20 1.39 20.14
N SER A 450 17.55 2.51 19.51
CA SER A 450 18.91 3.04 19.47
C SER A 450 18.94 4.54 19.75
N ALA A 451 19.96 4.99 20.47
CA ALA A 451 20.18 6.41 20.73
C ALA A 451 20.69 7.12 19.46
N ILE A 452 19.95 8.13 19.01
CA ILE A 452 20.27 8.91 17.80
C ILE A 452 20.76 10.32 18.12
N VAL A 453 20.45 10.84 19.31
CA VAL A 453 20.96 12.11 19.82
C VAL A 453 21.25 11.94 21.30
N ASN A 454 22.45 12.33 21.74
CA ASN A 454 22.83 12.35 23.15
C ASN A 454 23.04 13.80 23.58
N GLN A 455 22.37 14.20 24.65
CA GLN A 455 22.54 15.51 25.27
C GLN A 455 23.77 15.48 26.18
N GLN A 456 24.58 16.53 26.10
CA GLN A 456 25.67 16.74 27.05
C GLN A 456 25.13 17.09 28.44
N GLY A 457 25.85 16.68 29.48
CA GLY A 457 25.44 16.93 30.86
C GLY A 457 25.38 18.43 31.18
N SER A 458 24.26 18.88 31.71
CA SER A 458 24.09 20.24 32.27
C SER A 458 24.04 20.17 33.79
N LYS A 459 24.87 20.98 34.47
CA LYS A 459 24.95 21.05 35.94
C LYS A 459 23.99 22.10 36.46
N ASP A 460 23.12 21.71 37.39
CA ASP A 460 22.17 22.60 38.09
C ASP A 460 21.22 23.41 37.18
N ASP A 461 21.05 22.99 35.93
CA ASP A 461 20.14 23.60 34.96
C ASP A 461 19.52 22.50 34.08
N PRO A 462 18.18 22.43 33.97
CA PRO A 462 17.16 23.23 34.64
C PRO A 462 16.74 22.69 36.01
N ASN A 463 17.21 21.49 36.38
CA ASN A 463 16.86 20.85 37.65
C ASN A 463 17.87 21.21 38.73
N THR A 464 17.44 21.34 39.98
CA THR A 464 18.29 21.73 41.12
C THR A 464 18.06 20.82 42.30
N ASP A 465 19.09 20.61 43.14
CA ASP A 465 18.98 19.80 44.35
C ASP A 465 19.41 20.58 45.61
N TRP A 466 19.07 20.04 46.76
CA TRP A 466 19.51 20.53 48.06
C TRP A 466 19.47 19.40 49.10
N GLN A 467 20.24 19.59 50.18
CA GLN A 467 20.33 18.61 51.25
C GLN A 467 20.13 19.21 52.63
N MET A 468 19.63 18.38 53.54
CA MET A 468 19.53 18.67 54.97
C MET A 468 20.19 17.54 55.75
N ILE A 469 21.11 17.88 56.65
CA ILE A 469 21.74 16.91 57.56
C ILE A 469 21.19 17.16 58.96
N SER A 470 20.79 16.08 59.63
CA SER A 470 20.28 16.11 61.01
C SER A 470 21.12 15.20 61.91
N GLY A 471 21.57 15.74 63.04
CA GLY A 471 22.44 15.03 63.98
C GLY A 471 23.87 14.78 63.48
N GLY A 472 24.73 14.26 64.35
CA GLY A 472 26.12 13.95 64.04
C GLY A 472 27.06 15.15 63.97
N LYS A 473 28.29 14.91 63.51
CA LYS A 473 29.33 15.93 63.28
C LYS A 473 29.48 16.28 61.80
N CYS A 474 28.59 15.82 60.93
CA CYS A 474 28.70 16.04 59.50
C CYS A 474 28.30 17.48 59.10
N ARG A 475 29.02 18.09 58.16
CA ARG A 475 28.58 19.31 57.46
C ARG A 475 28.08 18.97 56.05
N PRO A 476 27.11 19.73 55.51
CA PRO A 476 26.73 19.61 54.11
C PRO A 476 27.96 19.80 53.21
N GLY A 477 28.27 18.80 52.40
CA GLY A 477 29.26 18.89 51.33
C GLY A 477 28.66 19.46 50.05
N GLU A 478 29.36 19.25 48.93
CA GLU A 478 28.86 19.59 47.60
C GLU A 478 27.58 18.81 47.30
N HIS A 479 26.61 19.50 46.72
CA HIS A 479 25.44 18.90 46.09
C HIS A 479 25.21 19.59 44.74
N TYR A 480 24.71 18.83 43.77
CA TYR A 480 24.36 19.33 42.45
C TYR A 480 23.59 18.29 41.64
N THR A 481 22.84 18.78 40.66
CA THR A 481 22.26 17.90 39.64
C THR A 481 23.15 17.85 38.40
N LEU A 482 23.10 16.72 37.70
CA LEU A 482 23.60 16.57 36.34
C LEU A 482 22.47 16.01 35.47
N MET A 483 21.90 16.86 34.63
CA MET A 483 20.87 16.44 33.67
C MET A 483 21.53 16.01 32.36
N THR A 484 21.20 14.81 31.92
CA THR A 484 21.56 14.24 30.62
C THR A 484 20.29 13.72 29.95
N GLY A 485 20.37 13.35 28.68
CA GLY A 485 19.23 12.74 28.01
C GLY A 485 19.59 12.19 26.64
N ASN A 486 18.79 11.24 26.16
CA ASN A 486 18.93 10.68 24.82
C ASN A 486 17.59 10.74 24.07
N LEU A 487 17.65 11.11 22.78
CA LEU A 487 16.58 10.78 21.84
C LEU A 487 16.87 9.41 21.30
N ASN A 488 15.96 8.48 21.56
CA ASN A 488 16.04 7.13 21.02
C ASN A 488 15.03 6.97 19.89
N TRP A 489 15.43 6.28 18.83
CA TRP A 489 14.56 5.86 17.76
C TRP A 489 14.42 4.35 17.78
N GLN A 490 13.18 3.87 17.74
CA GLN A 490 12.86 2.47 17.56
C GLN A 490 12.04 2.31 16.27
N PRO A 491 12.60 1.73 15.20
CA PRO A 491 11.89 1.57 13.93
C PRO A 491 10.86 0.44 13.99
N GLY A 492 9.76 0.57 13.24
CA GLY A 492 8.79 -0.50 13.02
C GLY A 492 8.62 -0.79 11.53
N THR A 493 8.07 -1.96 11.19
CA THR A 493 7.82 -2.32 9.77
C THR A 493 6.58 -1.62 9.23
N GLY A 494 5.58 -1.36 10.07
CA GLY A 494 4.25 -0.91 9.66
C GLY A 494 3.20 -2.00 9.58
N TYR A 495 3.57 -3.29 9.60
CA TYR A 495 2.62 -4.41 9.53
C TYR A 495 1.60 -4.36 10.69
N GLN A 496 2.07 -4.09 11.91
CA GLN A 496 1.21 -3.84 13.08
C GLN A 496 0.84 -2.36 13.26
N GLN A 497 0.77 -1.60 12.17
CA GLN A 497 0.47 -0.18 12.08
C GLN A 497 1.55 0.79 12.60
N ASN A 498 2.44 0.39 13.51
CA ASN A 498 3.45 1.31 14.05
C ASN A 498 4.70 1.36 13.15
N LEU A 499 5.01 2.54 12.61
CA LEU A 499 6.17 2.80 11.74
C LEU A 499 7.43 3.16 12.54
N GLY A 500 7.26 3.53 13.81
CA GLY A 500 8.37 3.82 14.70
C GLY A 500 7.98 4.65 15.92
N GLU A 501 8.87 4.64 16.90
CA GLU A 501 8.74 5.38 18.14
C GLU A 501 9.96 6.27 18.37
N LEU A 502 9.72 7.55 18.60
CA LEU A 502 10.70 8.46 19.17
C LEU A 502 10.51 8.51 20.69
N SER A 503 11.52 8.10 21.45
CA SER A 503 11.53 8.24 22.91
C SER A 503 12.46 9.39 23.31
N VAL A 504 11.92 10.38 24.00
CA VAL A 504 12.64 11.49 24.62
C VAL A 504 12.94 11.11 26.06
N ASN A 505 14.19 10.76 26.34
CA ASN A 505 14.57 10.24 27.66
C ASN A 505 15.48 11.23 28.39
N HIS A 506 15.05 11.74 29.54
CA HIS A 506 15.90 12.52 30.43
C HIS A 506 16.34 11.72 31.66
N ILE A 507 17.59 11.91 32.06
CA ILE A 507 18.18 11.37 33.28
C ILE A 507 18.76 12.53 34.09
N THR A 508 18.19 12.79 35.26
CA THR A 508 18.75 13.74 36.22
C THR A 508 19.46 12.98 37.33
N GLN A 509 20.79 13.09 37.40
CA GLN A 509 21.57 12.55 38.51
C GLN A 509 21.66 13.61 39.61
N CYS A 510 21.21 13.29 40.82
CA CYS A 510 21.30 14.18 41.99
C CYS A 510 22.43 13.68 42.89
N PHE A 511 23.43 14.53 43.13
CA PHE A 511 24.62 14.19 43.89
C PHE A 511 24.58 14.89 45.24
N PHE A 512 24.83 14.11 46.30
CA PHE A 512 24.90 14.62 47.66
C PHE A 512 26.19 14.14 48.30
N SER A 513 26.81 15.00 49.09
CA SER A 513 27.97 14.63 49.89
C SER A 513 27.93 15.25 51.27
N ALA A 514 28.62 14.62 52.21
CA ALA A 514 28.81 15.15 53.54
C ALA A 514 30.30 15.08 53.90
N ALA A 515 30.81 16.13 54.53
CA ALA A 515 32.17 16.16 55.06
C ALA A 515 32.14 16.04 56.58
N ASP A 516 33.17 15.41 57.17
CA ASP A 516 33.36 15.48 58.62
C ASP A 516 33.73 16.91 59.03
N ALA A 517 33.22 17.40 60.15
CA ALA A 517 33.45 18.77 60.60
C ALA A 517 34.78 18.99 61.34
N ASN A 518 35.68 17.99 61.32
CA ASN A 518 36.95 18.00 62.03
C ASN A 518 38.10 18.53 61.16
#